data_AF-A0AAJ6BJ96-F1
#
_entry.id   AF-A0AAJ6BJ96-F1
#
_cell.length_a   1.000
_cell.length_b   1.000
_cell.length_c   1.000
_cell.angle_alpha   90.00
_cell.angle_beta   90.00
_cell.angle_gamma   90.00
#
_symmetry.space_group_name_H-M   'P 1'
#
loop_
_entity.id
_entity.type
_entity.pdbx_description
1 polymer ?
#
loop_
_entity_poly.entity_id
_entity_poly.type
_entity_poly.pdbx_seq_one_letter_code
_entity_poly.pdbx_strand_id
1 'polypeptide(L)'
;MKVVYACAVGVVTLALTGCDQEGARQREMIERAKASVTSEMIDPTSVVFTDVTADWSSVCGWVNGRNRFGGYAGKQRFVWVDGGSIQFESDADPAKFPDLKPEAANASLCMFNESFDQCKSDGPALGSSSCILPLTSSSVK
;
A
#
# COMPACT_ATOMS: atom_id res chain seq x y z
N MET A 1 -14.78 11.80 -10.77
CA MET A 1 -13.73 12.43 -11.61
C MET A 1 -13.99 13.93 -11.66
N LYS A 2 -13.33 14.70 -10.81
CA LYS A 2 -13.30 16.17 -10.92
C LYS A 2 -11.84 16.55 -10.86
N VAL A 3 -11.23 16.76 -12.02
CA VAL A 3 -9.88 17.30 -12.13
C VAL A 3 -10.03 18.76 -12.52
N VAL A 4 -9.96 19.65 -11.54
CA VAL A 4 -9.96 21.09 -11.77
C VAL A 4 -8.49 21.51 -11.88
N TYR A 5 -7.97 21.49 -13.11
CA TYR A 5 -6.66 22.05 -13.43
C TYR A 5 -6.76 23.57 -13.49
N ALA A 6 -6.38 24.26 -12.41
CA ALA A 6 -6.13 25.69 -12.41
C ALA A 6 -4.62 25.95 -12.58
N CYS A 7 -4.08 25.68 -13.77
CA CYS A 7 -2.79 26.24 -14.19
C CYS A 7 -3.04 27.70 -14.58
N ALA A 8 -2.79 28.62 -13.66
CA ALA A 8 -2.91 30.06 -13.90
C ALA A 8 -1.99 30.47 -15.06
N VAL A 9 -2.60 30.96 -16.14
CA VAL A 9 -1.91 31.50 -17.32
C VAL A 9 -1.43 32.92 -16.97
N GLY A 10 -0.17 33.03 -16.54
CA GLY A 10 0.55 34.29 -16.37
C GLY A 10 1.84 34.25 -17.18
N VAL A 11 1.93 35.09 -18.21
CA VAL A 11 3.02 35.14 -19.19
C VAL A 11 4.33 35.61 -18.54
N VAL A 12 5.28 34.68 -18.34
CA VAL A 12 6.74 34.92 -18.34
C VAL A 12 7.41 33.70 -18.96
N THR A 13 8.07 33.90 -20.09
CA THR A 13 8.86 32.91 -20.83
C THR A 13 10.12 32.49 -20.06
N LEU A 14 10.04 31.43 -19.25
CA LEU A 14 11.16 30.59 -18.82
C LEU A 14 10.63 29.20 -18.38
N ALA A 15 10.96 28.17 -19.18
CA ALA A 15 10.99 26.73 -18.88
C ALA A 15 9.81 26.11 -18.08
N LEU A 16 8.68 25.89 -18.76
CA LEU A 16 7.58 25.02 -18.33
C LEU A 16 7.84 23.54 -18.68
N THR A 17 8.72 22.85 -17.95
CA THR A 17 8.87 21.37 -18.09
C THR A 17 8.70 20.60 -16.77
N GLY A 18 8.17 21.22 -15.71
CA GLY A 18 8.13 20.64 -14.37
C GLY A 18 6.91 19.79 -14.00
N CYS A 19 5.77 19.92 -14.68
CA CYS A 19 4.51 19.29 -14.23
C CYS A 19 4.31 17.84 -14.70
N ASP A 20 5.07 17.34 -15.66
CA ASP A 20 4.95 15.95 -16.16
C ASP A 20 5.77 14.93 -15.36
N GLN A 21 6.70 15.39 -14.52
CA GLN A 21 7.66 14.53 -13.84
C GLN A 21 7.03 13.72 -12.70
N GLU A 22 6.06 14.28 -12.00
CA GLU A 22 5.40 13.60 -10.87
C GLU A 22 4.55 12.41 -11.35
N GLY A 23 3.78 12.59 -12.42
CA GLY A 23 3.00 11.51 -13.03
C GLY A 23 3.87 10.44 -13.71
N ALA A 24 5.08 10.80 -14.18
CA ALA A 24 6.04 9.81 -14.68
C ALA A 24 6.60 8.94 -13.53
N ARG A 25 7.00 9.57 -12.42
CA ARG A 25 7.51 8.88 -11.22
C ARG A 25 6.46 7.93 -10.62
N GLN A 26 5.22 8.39 -10.46
CA GLN A 26 4.14 7.54 -9.92
C GLN A 26 3.88 6.32 -10.80
N ARG A 27 3.86 6.50 -12.13
CA ARG A 27 3.71 5.36 -13.06
C ARG A 27 4.85 4.36 -12.93
N GLU A 28 6.09 4.84 -12.87
CA GLU A 28 7.26 3.98 -12.65
C GLU A 28 7.16 3.21 -11.33
N MET A 29 6.77 3.89 -10.23
CA MET A 29 6.57 3.25 -8.94
C MET A 29 5.49 2.17 -8.99
N ILE A 30 4.35 2.45 -9.63
CA ILE A 30 3.27 1.46 -9.81
C ILE A 30 3.77 0.23 -10.56
N GLU A 31 4.55 0.41 -11.63
CA GLU A 31 5.06 -0.72 -12.41
C GLU A 31 6.08 -1.55 -11.62
N ARG A 32 6.97 -0.90 -10.84
CA ARG A 32 7.88 -1.61 -9.92
C ARG A 32 7.12 -2.38 -8.85
N ALA A 33 6.11 -1.74 -8.24
CA ALA A 33 5.26 -2.38 -7.24
C ALA A 33 4.50 -3.58 -7.81
N LYS A 34 3.91 -3.46 -9.00
CA LYS A 34 3.23 -4.57 -9.69
C LYS A 34 4.19 -5.71 -9.98
N ALA A 35 5.40 -5.43 -10.46
CA ALA A 35 6.41 -6.46 -10.74
C ALA A 35 6.79 -7.21 -9.45
N SER A 36 7.06 -6.46 -8.38
CA SER A 36 7.35 -6.99 -7.04
C SER A 36 6.21 -7.84 -6.48
N VAL A 37 4.96 -7.35 -6.55
CA VAL A 37 3.80 -8.12 -6.08
C VAL A 37 3.60 -9.37 -6.93
N THR A 38 3.78 -9.26 -8.24
CA THR A 38 3.60 -10.38 -9.18
C THR A 38 4.62 -11.50 -8.96
N SER A 39 5.86 -11.18 -8.58
CA SER A 39 6.88 -12.18 -8.29
C SER A 39 6.61 -13.00 -7.02
N GLU A 40 5.85 -12.43 -6.06
CA GLU A 40 5.45 -13.13 -4.84
C GLU A 40 4.18 -14.00 -5.02
N MET A 41 3.50 -13.89 -6.16
CA MET A 41 2.28 -14.65 -6.43
C MET A 41 2.60 -16.06 -6.95
N ILE A 42 1.78 -17.03 -6.57
CA ILE A 42 1.93 -18.45 -6.97
C ILE A 42 1.88 -18.63 -8.49
N ASP A 43 0.98 -17.91 -9.16
CA ASP A 43 0.88 -17.85 -10.62
C ASP A 43 1.01 -16.40 -11.10
N PRO A 44 2.24 -15.96 -11.44
CA PRO A 44 2.55 -14.61 -11.91
C PRO A 44 1.76 -14.18 -13.15
N THR A 45 1.33 -15.11 -13.99
CA THR A 45 0.64 -14.81 -15.25
C THR A 45 -0.85 -14.54 -15.07
N SER A 46 -1.40 -14.90 -13.91
CA SER A 46 -2.82 -14.79 -13.60
C SER A 46 -3.20 -13.56 -12.77
N VAL A 47 -2.22 -12.72 -12.45
CA VAL A 47 -2.37 -11.63 -11.49
C VAL A 47 -3.23 -10.52 -12.07
N VAL A 48 -4.26 -10.13 -11.32
CA VAL A 48 -5.16 -9.03 -11.65
C VAL A 48 -5.09 -7.98 -10.56
N PHE A 49 -4.68 -6.78 -10.95
CA PHE A 49 -4.64 -5.61 -10.08
C PHE A 49 -5.91 -4.78 -10.24
N THR A 50 -6.48 -4.30 -9.13
CA THR A 50 -7.63 -3.38 -9.14
C THR A 50 -7.43 -2.27 -8.12
N ASP A 51 -7.86 -1.05 -8.47
CA ASP A 51 -7.80 0.10 -7.58
C ASP A 51 -6.38 0.32 -7.01
N VAL A 52 -5.39 0.45 -7.90
CA VAL A 52 -3.99 0.71 -7.54
C VAL A 52 -3.73 2.21 -7.55
N THR A 53 -3.18 2.72 -6.46
CA THR A 53 -2.79 4.12 -6.30
C THR A 53 -1.34 4.19 -5.84
N ALA A 54 -0.69 5.31 -6.13
CA ALA A 54 0.66 5.59 -5.66
C ALA A 54 0.66 6.93 -4.94
N ASP A 55 1.32 6.96 -3.79
CA ASP A 55 1.72 8.20 -3.12
C ASP A 55 3.20 8.51 -3.44
N TRP A 56 3.79 9.48 -2.72
CA TRP A 56 5.17 9.91 -2.88
C TRP A 56 6.24 8.83 -2.65
N SER A 57 5.93 7.80 -1.87
CA SER A 57 6.84 6.78 -1.35
C SER A 57 6.28 5.35 -1.30
N SER A 58 5.00 5.15 -1.62
CA SER A 58 4.33 3.87 -1.51
C SER A 58 3.27 3.65 -2.60
N VAL A 59 2.94 2.39 -2.83
CA VAL A 59 1.91 1.95 -3.79
C VAL A 59 1.02 0.93 -3.10
N CYS A 60 -0.28 1.15 -3.15
CA CYS A 60 -1.26 0.27 -2.53
C CYS A 60 -2.39 -0.05 -3.50
N GLY A 61 -3.05 -1.18 -3.25
CA GLY A 61 -4.23 -1.57 -4.00
C GLY A 61 -4.65 -2.99 -3.72
N TRP A 62 -5.46 -3.52 -4.62
CA TRP A 62 -5.96 -4.88 -4.54
C TRP A 62 -5.31 -5.75 -5.60
N VAL A 63 -4.95 -6.96 -5.20
CA VAL A 63 -4.41 -7.97 -6.08
C VAL A 63 -5.19 -9.27 -5.93
N ASN A 64 -5.41 -9.97 -7.03
CA ASN A 64 -5.98 -11.30 -7.04
C ASN A 64 -5.16 -12.19 -7.97
N GLY A 65 -4.99 -13.45 -7.63
CA GLY A 65 -4.28 -14.41 -8.46
C GLY A 65 -4.74 -15.83 -8.19
N ARG A 66 -4.32 -16.75 -9.07
CA ARG A 66 -4.64 -18.17 -8.93
C ARG A 66 -3.78 -18.81 -7.84
N ASN A 67 -4.39 -19.75 -7.14
CA ASN A 67 -3.71 -20.66 -6.22
C ASN A 67 -3.20 -21.90 -6.97
N ARG A 68 -2.54 -22.81 -6.24
CA ARG A 68 -2.01 -24.07 -6.77
C ARG A 68 -3.07 -25.02 -7.35
N PHE A 69 -4.34 -24.80 -7.03
CA PHE A 69 -5.47 -25.59 -7.52
C PHE A 69 -6.13 -24.98 -8.77
N GLY A 70 -5.56 -23.90 -9.32
CA GLY A 70 -6.03 -23.25 -10.55
C GLY A 70 -7.23 -22.31 -10.36
N GLY A 71 -7.72 -22.14 -9.13
CA GLY A 71 -8.80 -21.20 -8.78
C GLY A 71 -8.27 -19.87 -8.25
N TYR A 72 -9.04 -18.80 -8.37
CA TYR A 72 -8.72 -17.53 -7.73
C TYR A 72 -8.93 -17.63 -6.22
N ALA A 73 -7.90 -17.26 -5.44
CA ALA A 73 -7.94 -17.35 -3.98
C ALA A 73 -8.81 -16.27 -3.33
N GLY A 74 -9.09 -15.18 -4.05
CA GLY A 74 -9.77 -14.00 -3.53
C GLY A 74 -8.88 -12.76 -3.66
N LYS A 75 -9.52 -11.59 -3.66
CA LYS A 75 -8.80 -10.31 -3.67
C LYS A 75 -8.15 -10.11 -2.30
N GLN A 76 -6.89 -9.73 -2.28
CA GLN A 76 -6.15 -9.31 -1.08
C GLN A 76 -5.59 -7.91 -1.27
N ARG A 77 -5.45 -7.15 -0.18
CA ARG A 77 -4.78 -5.85 -0.19
C ARG A 77 -3.27 -6.03 -0.13
N PHE A 78 -2.56 -5.11 -0.79
CA PHE A 78 -1.11 -5.01 -0.69
C PHE A 78 -0.69 -3.55 -0.46
N VAL A 79 0.47 -3.40 0.17
CA VAL A 79 1.21 -2.14 0.29
C VAL A 79 2.65 -2.42 -0.11
N TRP A 80 3.18 -1.64 -1.03
CA TRP A 80 4.57 -1.64 -1.46
C TRP A 80 5.21 -0.31 -1.11
N VAL A 81 6.39 -0.34 -0.50
CA VAL A 81 7.14 0.88 -0.14
C VAL A 81 8.38 1.00 -1.03
N ASP A 82 8.67 2.22 -1.48
CA ASP A 82 9.88 2.53 -2.24
C ASP A 82 11.12 2.15 -1.43
N GLY A 83 11.86 1.15 -1.91
CA GLY A 83 12.81 0.38 -1.11
C GLY A 83 12.61 -1.14 -1.22
N GLY A 84 11.49 -1.58 -1.81
CA GLY A 84 11.26 -2.97 -2.21
C GLY A 84 10.57 -3.83 -1.17
N SER A 85 10.08 -3.25 -0.07
CA SER A 85 9.28 -3.97 0.92
C SER A 85 7.84 -4.10 0.43
N ILE A 86 7.34 -5.33 0.37
CA ILE A 86 5.93 -5.64 0.08
C ILE A 86 5.30 -6.18 1.36
N GLN A 87 4.09 -5.73 1.68
CA GLN A 87 3.26 -6.31 2.72
C GLN A 87 1.93 -6.72 2.13
N PHE A 88 1.49 -7.94 2.44
CA PHE A 88 0.16 -8.42 2.14
C PHE A 88 -0.70 -8.42 3.40
N GLU A 89 -1.98 -8.13 3.23
CA GLU A 89 -2.96 -8.23 4.34
C GLU A 89 -2.95 -9.61 4.98
N SER A 90 -2.80 -10.66 4.17
CA SER A 90 -2.80 -12.03 4.67
C SER A 90 -1.62 -12.31 5.59
N ASP A 91 -0.47 -11.62 5.45
CA ASP A 91 0.68 -11.79 6.35
C ASP A 91 0.50 -11.07 7.68
N ALA A 92 -0.41 -10.10 7.71
CA ALA A 92 -0.81 -9.40 8.92
C ALA A 92 -1.95 -10.09 9.67
N ASP A 93 -2.51 -11.18 9.12
CA ASP A 93 -3.67 -11.90 9.68
C ASP A 93 -3.33 -12.58 11.02
N PRO A 94 -3.99 -12.21 12.13
CA PRO A 94 -3.78 -12.85 13.43
C PRO A 94 -4.02 -14.36 13.43
N ALA A 95 -4.87 -14.87 12.52
CA ALA A 95 -5.17 -16.30 12.43
C ALA A 95 -3.95 -17.15 12.04
N LYS A 96 -2.92 -16.55 11.42
CA LYS A 96 -1.65 -17.24 11.14
C LYS A 96 -0.81 -17.49 12.40
N PHE A 97 -1.10 -16.82 13.51
CA PHE A 97 -0.31 -16.88 14.74
C PHE A 97 -1.17 -17.21 15.98
N PRO A 98 -1.77 -18.42 16.05
CA PRO A 98 -2.68 -18.79 17.12
C PRO A 98 -2.02 -18.81 18.52
N ASP A 99 -0.70 -18.93 18.57
CA ASP A 99 0.08 -18.95 19.83
C ASP A 99 0.40 -17.54 20.37
N LEU A 100 0.18 -16.48 19.57
CA LEU A 100 0.39 -15.10 20.01
C LEU A 100 -0.83 -14.59 20.78
N LYS A 101 -0.56 -13.75 21.78
CA LYS A 101 -1.64 -13.01 22.46
C LYS A 101 -2.42 -12.20 21.42
N PRO A 102 -3.76 -12.11 21.54
CA PRO A 102 -4.61 -11.45 20.55
C PRO A 102 -4.25 -9.96 20.37
N GLU A 103 -3.70 -9.31 21.40
CA GLU A 103 -3.21 -7.94 21.33
C GLU A 103 -2.08 -7.80 20.31
N ALA A 104 -1.08 -8.68 20.36
CA ALA A 104 0.05 -8.65 19.43
C ALA A 104 -0.36 -9.08 18.01
N ALA A 105 -1.27 -10.06 17.90
CA ALA A 105 -1.73 -10.58 16.62
C ALA A 105 -2.58 -9.55 15.85
N ASN A 106 -3.36 -8.71 16.54
CA ASN A 106 -4.14 -7.64 15.92
C ASN A 106 -3.29 -6.40 15.58
N ALA A 107 -2.11 -6.27 16.18
CA ALA A 107 -1.21 -5.13 15.96
C ALA A 107 -0.73 -5.05 14.51
N SER A 108 -0.34 -6.18 13.94
CA SER A 108 0.11 -6.27 12.55
C SER A 108 -1.00 -5.88 11.58
N LEU A 109 -2.21 -6.40 11.78
CA LEU A 109 -3.36 -6.06 10.95
C LEU A 109 -3.72 -4.57 11.06
N CYS A 110 -3.62 -4.01 12.27
CA CYS A 110 -3.83 -2.59 12.48
C CYS A 110 -2.81 -1.74 11.73
N MET A 111 -1.50 -2.02 11.90
CA MET A 111 -0.43 -1.30 11.21
C MET A 111 -0.54 -1.41 9.69
N PHE A 112 -0.94 -2.57 9.18
CA PHE A 112 -1.23 -2.76 7.77
C PHE A 112 -2.39 -1.87 7.30
N ASN A 113 -3.51 -1.86 8.04
CA ASN A 113 -4.67 -1.04 7.70
C ASN A 113 -4.32 0.45 7.67
N GLU A 114 -3.60 0.93 8.69
CA GLU A 114 -3.16 2.33 8.75
C GLU A 114 -2.27 2.69 7.55
N SER A 115 -1.31 1.82 7.21
CA SER A 115 -0.43 2.04 6.05
C SER A 115 -1.20 2.05 4.73
N PHE A 116 -2.17 1.16 4.58
CA PHE A 116 -3.02 1.08 3.40
C PHE A 116 -3.92 2.31 3.26
N ASP A 117 -4.56 2.73 4.35
CA ASP A 117 -5.43 3.91 4.39
C ASP A 117 -4.63 5.18 4.13
N GLN A 118 -3.43 5.28 4.69
CA GLN A 118 -2.51 6.39 4.45
C GLN A 118 -2.17 6.49 2.95
N CYS A 119 -1.78 5.38 2.32
CA CYS A 119 -1.49 5.35 0.89
C CYS A 119 -2.70 5.70 0.00
N LYS A 120 -3.93 5.42 0.47
CA LYS A 120 -5.17 5.76 -0.25
C LYS A 120 -5.64 7.20 -0.06
N SER A 121 -5.16 7.90 0.96
CA SER A 121 -5.70 9.19 1.38
C SER A 121 -5.05 10.42 0.73
N ASP A 122 -4.13 10.25 -0.23
CA ASP A 122 -3.46 11.32 -1.00
C ASP A 122 -2.81 12.45 -0.15
N GLY A 123 -2.59 12.27 1.15
CA GLY A 123 -2.16 13.34 2.07
C GLY A 123 -1.11 12.94 3.11
N PRO A 124 -0.30 13.89 3.60
CA PRO A 124 0.61 13.63 4.72
C PRO A 124 -0.22 13.29 5.95
N ALA A 125 0.05 12.12 6.53
CA ALA A 125 -0.62 11.64 7.73
C ALA A 125 -0.54 12.69 8.85
N LEU A 126 -1.69 13.28 9.19
CA LEU A 126 -1.93 13.65 10.57
C LEU A 126 -2.16 12.32 11.29
N GLY A 127 -1.06 11.74 11.78
CA GLY A 127 -1.01 10.39 12.35
C GLY A 127 -2.21 10.11 13.26
N SER A 128 -3.11 9.25 12.79
CA SER A 128 -4.13 8.67 13.64
C SER A 128 -3.46 7.55 14.41
N SER A 129 -3.12 7.84 15.65
CA SER A 129 -2.55 6.98 16.70
C SER A 129 -3.46 5.77 17.07
N SER A 130 -4.19 5.23 16.11
CA SER A 130 -5.22 4.21 16.27
C SER A 130 -4.64 2.82 16.53
N CYS A 131 -3.37 2.59 16.16
CA CYS A 131 -2.69 1.33 16.39
C CYS A 131 -1.76 1.33 17.62
N ILE A 132 -1.94 2.27 18.57
CA ILE A 132 -1.29 2.15 19.88
C ILE A 132 -1.86 0.91 20.58
N LEU A 133 -1.13 -0.19 20.49
CA LEU A 133 -1.25 -1.26 21.46
C LEU A 133 -1.09 -0.65 22.84
N PRO A 134 -1.88 -1.02 23.85
CA PRO A 134 -1.49 -0.75 25.21
C PRO A 134 -0.12 -1.42 25.39
N LEU A 135 0.94 -0.61 25.46
CA LEU A 135 2.19 -1.02 26.04
C LEU A 135 1.81 -1.43 27.46
N THR A 136 1.55 -2.72 27.68
CA THR A 136 1.57 -3.27 29.02
C THR A 136 3.01 -3.10 29.45
N SER A 137 3.24 -1.97 30.12
CA SER A 137 4.18 -1.84 31.22
C SER A 137 4.09 -3.15 32.01
N SER A 138 4.94 -4.11 31.66
CA SER A 138 5.28 -5.20 32.55
C SER A 138 6.00 -4.51 33.69
N SER A 139 5.20 -4.12 34.68
CA SER A 139 5.65 -3.66 35.96
C SER A 139 6.57 -4.75 36.49
N VAL A 140 7.87 -4.45 36.44
CA VAL A 140 8.93 -5.16 37.14
C VAL A 140 8.44 -5.38 38.56
N LYS A 141 8.44 -6.64 39.00
CA LYS A 141 8.12 -7.03 40.36
C LYS A 141 9.40 -7.49 41.05
#